data_AF-A0A8B8DXK0-F1
#
_entry.id   AF-A0A8B8DXK0-F1
#
_cell.length_a   1.000
_cell.length_b   1.000
_cell.length_c   1.000
_cell.angle_alpha   90.00
_cell.angle_beta   90.00
_cell.angle_gamma   90.00
#
_symmetry.space_group_name_H-M   'P 1'
#
loop_
_entity.id
_entity.type
_entity.pdbx_description
1 polymer ?
#
loop_
_entity_poly.entity_id
_entity_poly.type
_entity_poly.pdbx_seq_one_letter_code
_entity_poly.pdbx_strand_id
1 'polypeptide(L)'
;MFDEEMMEDEDNEEDEEEEDDPHEEVEEEEEEGEAPVERRKSLLDSDSEGEDPEEVLGRTPQEKSTFEKQQEKLREKISKMEEASLADKSWQLSGEIGATGRPENSLLEEHLMYDQTVKLPPVITEETTKSLESIIKQRIKDRAYNDVERKVKPKENPFEYKKRIVLDQEKSKLSLGEVYEQEFLKQQKEEEEEKTDPQHDVIKTMMQSLFIKLDELSNFKYTPKAAAPEVKIVTNLPSIVMEEVAPDKRRGELKGKTEMTETDKKSERRIKRGEKRKRQREKKKRQALVAKLNPGDGKSSTKPNLSSSKSFFTQLQEAQSQIKKRKTDSSSKKSLGFLLVTIETIENDVRDIVQSVNVRGRSLC
;
A
#
# COMPACT_ATOMS: atom_id res chain seq x y z
N MET A 1 -23.61 28.22 -57.46
CA MET A 1 -23.62 26.76 -57.69
C MET A 1 -23.43 26.20 -56.28
N PHE A 2 -24.51 26.01 -55.51
CA PHE A 2 -25.55 24.97 -55.68
C PHE A 2 -24.88 23.57 -55.67
N ASP A 3 -25.11 22.63 -54.74
CA ASP A 3 -25.90 22.56 -53.48
C ASP A 3 -25.17 21.61 -52.48
N GLU A 4 -25.46 21.48 -51.16
CA GLU A 4 -26.53 21.99 -50.27
C GLU A 4 -27.78 21.09 -50.03
N GLU A 5 -27.64 19.75 -50.14
CA GLU A 5 -28.58 18.71 -49.65
C GLU A 5 -27.97 17.98 -48.42
N MET A 6 -28.62 17.74 -47.27
CA MET A 6 -29.97 17.23 -46.91
C MET A 6 -30.06 15.69 -46.82
N MET A 7 -30.44 15.24 -45.61
CA MET A 7 -31.14 14.02 -45.20
C MET A 7 -30.97 12.72 -46.03
N GLU A 8 -30.46 11.69 -45.36
CA GLU A 8 -31.05 10.35 -45.43
C GLU A 8 -31.28 9.87 -43.99
N ASP A 9 -32.55 9.79 -43.61
CA ASP A 9 -33.01 9.02 -42.46
C ASP A 9 -32.97 7.54 -42.84
N GLU A 10 -32.49 6.66 -41.95
CA GLU A 10 -32.70 5.23 -42.10
C GLU A 10 -33.14 4.65 -40.75
N ASP A 11 -34.43 4.34 -40.69
CA ASP A 11 -35.10 3.74 -39.54
C ASP A 11 -34.56 2.33 -39.27
N ASN A 12 -34.37 1.99 -37.99
CA ASN A 12 -34.48 0.60 -37.57
C ASN A 12 -35.12 0.54 -36.17
N GLU A 13 -36.44 0.49 -36.18
CA GLU A 13 -37.29 0.14 -35.04
C GLU A 13 -36.86 -1.24 -34.49
N GLU A 14 -36.81 -1.36 -33.16
CA GLU A 14 -36.89 -2.64 -32.44
C GLU A 14 -37.34 -2.34 -30.99
N ASP A 15 -38.54 -1.74 -30.88
CA ASP A 15 -39.34 -1.76 -29.66
C ASP A 15 -40.07 -3.12 -29.61
N GLU A 16 -39.65 -4.01 -28.70
CA GLU A 16 -40.43 -5.19 -28.31
C GLU A 16 -41.00 -4.97 -26.90
N GLU A 17 -42.14 -4.27 -26.83
CA GLU A 17 -43.09 -4.41 -25.72
C GLU A 17 -44.01 -5.62 -26.01
N GLU A 18 -43.90 -6.70 -25.23
CA GLU A 18 -44.95 -7.72 -25.09
C GLU A 18 -45.42 -7.78 -23.63
N GLU A 19 -46.50 -7.06 -23.33
CA GLU A 19 -47.47 -7.48 -22.32
C GLU A 19 -48.58 -8.25 -23.05
N ASP A 20 -48.81 -9.53 -22.71
CA ASP A 20 -50.14 -9.97 -22.25
C ASP A 20 -50.13 -11.42 -21.70
N ASP A 21 -50.82 -11.59 -20.59
CA ASP A 21 -51.18 -12.86 -19.94
C ASP A 21 -52.54 -13.35 -20.49
N PRO A 22 -52.69 -14.64 -20.80
CA PRO A 22 -53.98 -15.27 -20.50
C PRO A 22 -53.89 -16.69 -19.91
N HIS A 23 -54.21 -16.79 -18.61
CA HIS A 23 -54.98 -17.86 -17.95
C HIS A 23 -54.60 -19.35 -18.19
N GLU A 24 -54.02 -19.95 -17.14
CA GLU A 24 -54.66 -21.04 -16.38
C GLU A 24 -55.30 -22.22 -17.15
N GLU A 25 -54.51 -23.25 -17.47
CA GLU A 25 -54.97 -24.65 -17.53
C GLU A 25 -54.03 -25.55 -16.71
N VAL A 26 -54.62 -26.49 -15.96
CA VAL A 26 -53.92 -27.51 -15.17
C VAL A 26 -54.17 -28.86 -15.82
N GLU A 27 -53.13 -29.45 -16.41
CA GLU A 27 -53.14 -30.85 -16.85
C GLU A 27 -52.35 -31.71 -15.86
N GLU A 28 -53.02 -32.75 -15.33
CA GLU A 28 -52.39 -33.82 -14.56
C GLU A 28 -51.93 -34.92 -15.54
N GLU A 29 -50.62 -35.17 -15.66
CA GLU A 29 -50.10 -36.37 -16.32
C GLU A 29 -49.82 -37.48 -15.29
N GLU A 30 -50.63 -38.54 -15.33
CA GLU A 30 -50.29 -39.85 -14.77
C GLU A 30 -49.45 -40.65 -15.78
N GLU A 31 -48.28 -41.17 -15.40
CA GLU A 31 -47.82 -42.46 -15.96
C GLU A 31 -47.01 -43.31 -14.97
N GLU A 32 -47.16 -44.62 -15.15
CA GLU A 32 -47.09 -45.73 -14.22
C GLU A 32 -45.69 -46.17 -13.71
N GLY A 33 -45.74 -46.93 -12.61
CA GLY A 33 -44.71 -47.88 -12.21
C GLY A 33 -45.32 -49.19 -11.68
N GLU A 34 -45.46 -50.20 -12.53
CA GLU A 34 -45.83 -51.59 -12.18
C GLU A 34 -44.85 -52.22 -11.15
N ALA A 35 -45.14 -53.21 -10.30
CA ALA A 35 -46.31 -53.96 -9.81
C ALA A 35 -45.78 -54.88 -8.65
N PRO A 36 -46.47 -55.90 -8.08
CA PRO A 36 -47.91 -56.23 -8.03
C PRO A 36 -48.46 -56.35 -6.58
N VAL A 37 -49.79 -56.23 -6.38
CA VAL A 37 -50.44 -56.50 -5.07
C VAL A 37 -51.42 -57.67 -5.16
N GLU A 38 -51.31 -58.60 -4.20
CA GLU A 38 -52.13 -59.81 -4.13
C GLU A 38 -53.59 -59.54 -3.71
N ARG A 39 -54.52 -60.09 -4.49
CA ARG A 39 -55.76 -60.76 -4.04
C ARG A 39 -56.36 -60.29 -2.69
N ARG A 40 -57.04 -59.14 -2.65
CA ARG A 40 -58.04 -58.89 -1.60
C ARG A 40 -59.36 -59.58 -1.92
N LYS A 41 -59.60 -60.69 -1.20
CA LYS A 41 -60.89 -61.37 -1.13
C LYS A 41 -61.97 -60.42 -0.61
N SER A 42 -63.21 -60.70 -1.02
CA SER A 42 -64.43 -60.23 -0.37
C SER A 42 -64.37 -60.37 1.16
N LEU A 43 -64.53 -59.26 1.87
CA LEU A 43 -64.88 -59.23 3.29
C LEU A 43 -66.05 -58.27 3.47
N LEU A 44 -67.23 -58.81 3.24
CA LEU A 44 -68.49 -58.29 3.74
C LEU A 44 -68.51 -58.65 5.24
N ASP A 45 -67.91 -57.81 6.07
CA ASP A 45 -68.02 -57.87 7.53
C ASP A 45 -69.37 -57.21 7.88
N SER A 46 -70.47 -57.93 8.07
CA SER A 46 -70.70 -59.02 9.03
C SER A 46 -70.36 -58.60 10.46
N ASP A 47 -70.83 -57.40 10.85
CA ASP A 47 -70.84 -56.90 12.22
C ASP A 47 -71.64 -57.88 13.10
N SER A 48 -70.89 -58.80 13.70
CA SER A 48 -71.40 -59.95 14.44
C SER A 48 -71.99 -59.50 15.76
N GLU A 49 -73.18 -60.02 16.09
CA GLU A 49 -73.75 -59.83 17.43
C GLU A 49 -72.79 -60.41 18.49
N GLY A 50 -72.09 -59.51 19.17
CA GLY A 50 -71.37 -59.81 20.39
C GLY A 50 -72.34 -59.75 21.56
N GLU A 51 -72.91 -60.89 21.94
CA GLU A 51 -73.58 -61.04 23.24
C GLU A 51 -72.54 -60.88 24.36
N ASP A 52 -72.61 -59.78 25.13
CA ASP A 52 -71.95 -59.68 26.44
C ASP A 52 -72.85 -60.40 27.48
N PRO A 53 -72.44 -61.55 28.06
CA PRO A 53 -73.33 -62.39 28.85
C PRO A 53 -73.31 -62.03 30.34
N GLU A 54 -73.57 -60.78 30.72
CA GLU A 54 -73.62 -60.39 32.14
C GLU A 54 -74.64 -59.29 32.51
N GLU A 55 -75.92 -59.41 32.10
CA GLU A 55 -77.00 -58.62 32.73
C GLU A 55 -78.32 -59.40 32.98
N VAL A 56 -78.28 -60.29 33.98
CA VAL A 56 -79.39 -61.18 34.39
C VAL A 56 -80.43 -60.47 35.28
N LEU A 57 -80.69 -59.16 35.11
CA LEU A 57 -81.66 -58.40 35.92
C LEU A 57 -82.55 -57.40 35.15
N GLY A 58 -83.26 -57.90 34.14
CA GLY A 58 -84.69 -57.57 33.97
C GLY A 58 -85.10 -56.13 33.65
N ARG A 59 -84.69 -55.60 32.49
CA ARG A 59 -85.42 -54.52 31.81
C ARG A 59 -85.24 -54.61 30.29
N THR A 60 -86.28 -54.95 29.54
CA THR A 60 -86.20 -55.10 28.08
C THR A 60 -86.08 -53.73 27.39
N PRO A 61 -84.99 -53.43 26.67
CA PRO A 61 -85.00 -52.35 25.69
C PRO A 61 -85.79 -52.86 24.46
N GLN A 62 -86.73 -52.06 23.95
CA GLN A 62 -87.34 -52.39 22.66
C GLN A 62 -86.29 -52.21 21.55
N GLU A 63 -86.24 -53.16 20.62
CA GLU A 63 -85.40 -53.07 19.43
C GLU A 63 -85.88 -51.90 18.54
N LYS A 64 -85.24 -50.74 18.71
CA LYS A 64 -85.54 -49.52 17.95
C LYS A 64 -85.44 -49.78 16.44
N SER A 65 -86.33 -49.14 15.68
CA SER A 65 -86.38 -49.24 14.22
C SER A 65 -85.06 -48.78 13.57
N THR A 66 -84.73 -49.25 12.37
CA THR A 66 -83.50 -48.87 11.65
C THR A 66 -83.40 -47.36 11.45
N PHE A 67 -84.50 -46.70 11.07
CA PHE A 67 -84.59 -45.24 10.97
C PHE A 67 -84.46 -44.55 12.33
N GLU A 68 -84.99 -45.14 13.40
CA GLU A 68 -84.93 -44.58 14.75
C GLU A 68 -83.51 -44.65 15.33
N LYS A 69 -82.80 -45.77 15.12
CA LYS A 69 -81.36 -45.92 15.42
C LYS A 69 -80.51 -44.91 14.63
N GLN A 70 -80.86 -44.62 13.38
CA GLN A 70 -80.20 -43.57 12.59
C GLN A 70 -80.52 -42.16 13.11
N GLN A 71 -81.78 -41.89 13.48
CA GLN A 71 -82.21 -40.60 14.02
C GLN A 71 -81.58 -40.32 15.39
N GLU A 72 -81.40 -41.34 16.22
CA GLU A 72 -80.68 -41.25 17.50
C GLU A 72 -79.21 -40.91 17.29
N LYS A 73 -78.48 -41.64 16.44
CA LYS A 73 -77.10 -41.30 16.04
C LYS A 73 -76.98 -39.88 15.45
N LEU A 74 -77.98 -39.44 14.69
CA LEU A 74 -78.01 -38.08 14.15
C LEU A 74 -78.23 -37.03 15.24
N ARG A 75 -79.13 -37.26 16.20
CA ARG A 75 -79.35 -36.37 17.36
C ARG A 75 -78.11 -36.31 18.26
N GLU A 76 -77.45 -37.43 18.51
CA GLU A 76 -76.16 -37.46 19.22
C GLU A 76 -75.09 -36.63 18.50
N LYS A 77 -75.00 -36.75 17.17
CA LYS A 77 -74.06 -35.94 16.37
C LYS A 77 -74.41 -34.45 16.42
N ILE A 78 -75.70 -34.09 16.33
CA ILE A 78 -76.18 -32.71 16.48
C ILE A 78 -75.77 -32.17 17.86
N SER A 79 -76.11 -32.88 18.95
CA SER A 79 -75.77 -32.48 20.31
C SER A 79 -74.26 -32.28 20.52
N LYS A 80 -73.41 -33.15 19.94
CA LYS A 80 -71.94 -33.02 19.99
C LYS A 80 -71.45 -31.78 19.22
N MET A 81 -72.06 -31.45 18.07
CA MET A 81 -71.72 -30.26 17.30
C MET A 81 -72.22 -28.97 17.96
N GLU A 82 -73.39 -29.01 18.60
CA GLU A 82 -73.93 -27.90 19.39
C GLU A 82 -73.05 -27.61 20.62
N GLU A 83 -72.66 -28.64 21.37
CA GLU A 83 -71.72 -28.51 22.50
C GLU A 83 -70.35 -27.98 22.06
N ALA A 84 -69.77 -28.51 20.99
CA ALA A 84 -68.51 -28.03 20.42
C ALA A 84 -68.60 -26.58 19.87
N SER A 85 -69.79 -26.11 19.49
CA SER A 85 -70.03 -24.73 19.05
C SER A 85 -70.27 -23.75 20.20
N LEU A 86 -70.68 -24.26 21.37
CA LEU A 86 -70.86 -23.49 22.61
C LEU A 86 -69.58 -23.42 23.45
N ALA A 87 -68.67 -24.38 23.28
CA ALA A 87 -67.36 -24.40 23.93
C ALA A 87 -66.42 -23.30 23.40
N ASP A 88 -65.43 -22.93 24.21
CA ASP A 88 -64.38 -22.01 23.80
C ASP A 88 -63.55 -22.60 22.65
N LYS A 89 -63.18 -21.75 21.68
CA LYS A 89 -62.37 -22.14 20.53
C LYS A 89 -60.98 -22.62 20.96
N SER A 90 -60.40 -23.55 20.21
CA SER A 90 -59.00 -23.93 20.41
C SER A 90 -58.07 -22.73 20.20
N TRP A 91 -56.87 -22.81 20.79
CA TRP A 91 -55.88 -21.75 20.68
C TRP A 91 -55.40 -21.56 19.22
N GLN A 92 -55.46 -22.58 18.36
CA GLN A 92 -55.15 -22.39 16.92
C GLN A 92 -56.18 -21.51 16.20
N LEU A 93 -57.44 -21.50 16.67
CA LEU A 93 -58.58 -20.83 16.03
C LEU A 93 -58.87 -19.43 16.59
N SER A 94 -57.99 -18.91 17.45
CA SER A 94 -58.12 -17.58 18.04
C SER A 94 -56.93 -16.70 17.65
N GLY A 95 -57.19 -15.43 17.36
CA GLY A 95 -56.13 -14.47 17.03
C GLY A 95 -55.32 -14.02 18.25
N GLU A 96 -54.14 -13.45 18.01
CA GLU A 96 -53.36 -12.67 18.99
C GLU A 96 -52.99 -13.39 20.31
N ILE A 97 -52.86 -14.72 20.28
CA ILE A 97 -52.50 -15.50 21.48
C ILE A 97 -51.05 -15.28 21.92
N GLY A 98 -50.90 -14.79 23.15
CA GLY A 98 -49.64 -14.78 23.88
C GLY A 98 -49.23 -16.16 24.41
N ALA A 99 -47.97 -16.31 24.82
CA ALA A 99 -47.39 -17.60 25.20
C ALA A 99 -48.12 -18.34 26.35
N THR A 100 -48.84 -17.62 27.22
CA THR A 100 -49.62 -18.20 28.34
C THR A 100 -51.00 -18.71 27.93
N GLY A 101 -51.49 -18.37 26.74
CA GLY A 101 -52.82 -18.78 26.24
C GLY A 101 -52.81 -20.13 25.50
N ARG A 102 -51.65 -20.77 25.37
CA ARG A 102 -51.46 -22.08 24.74
C ARG A 102 -50.67 -23.00 25.68
N PRO A 103 -50.81 -24.33 25.58
CA PRO A 103 -49.99 -25.27 26.35
C PRO A 103 -48.51 -25.17 25.98
N GLU A 104 -47.63 -25.56 26.93
CA GLU A 104 -46.19 -25.56 26.74
C GLU A 104 -45.78 -26.45 25.55
N ASN A 105 -44.75 -26.04 24.80
CA ASN A 105 -44.20 -26.73 23.62
C ASN A 105 -45.15 -26.99 22.43
N SER A 106 -46.44 -26.67 22.51
CA SER A 106 -47.42 -26.93 21.43
C SER A 106 -47.09 -26.24 20.09
N LEU A 107 -46.25 -25.19 20.11
CA LEU A 107 -45.73 -24.57 18.89
C LEU A 107 -44.81 -25.49 18.06
N LEU A 108 -44.21 -26.52 18.67
CA LEU A 108 -43.36 -27.50 17.97
C LEU A 108 -44.16 -28.60 17.26
N GLU A 109 -45.44 -28.75 17.61
CA GLU A 109 -46.36 -29.74 17.04
C GLU A 109 -47.06 -29.17 15.79
N GLU A 110 -47.21 -27.85 15.70
CA GLU A 110 -47.96 -27.15 14.66
C GLU A 110 -47.09 -26.61 13.52
N HIS A 111 -47.52 -26.85 12.28
CA HIS A 111 -46.79 -26.41 11.09
C HIS A 111 -47.26 -25.03 10.59
N LEU A 112 -46.80 -23.97 11.28
CA LEU A 112 -47.12 -22.58 10.93
C LEU A 112 -46.20 -22.03 9.85
N MET A 113 -46.77 -21.38 8.83
CA MET A 113 -46.03 -20.57 7.87
C MET A 113 -45.80 -19.17 8.45
N TYR A 114 -44.56 -18.68 8.39
CA TYR A 114 -44.19 -17.33 8.81
C TYR A 114 -43.05 -16.79 7.95
N ASP A 115 -43.04 -15.48 7.71
CA ASP A 115 -42.01 -14.85 6.90
C ASP A 115 -40.72 -14.63 7.69
N GLN A 116 -39.58 -14.97 7.08
CA GLN A 116 -38.26 -14.70 7.63
C GLN A 116 -37.62 -13.49 6.91
N THR A 117 -37.34 -12.42 7.65
CA THR A 117 -36.81 -11.16 7.09
C THR A 117 -35.35 -11.22 6.63
N VAL A 118 -34.60 -12.25 7.03
CA VAL A 118 -33.17 -12.39 6.78
C VAL A 118 -32.91 -13.64 5.95
N LYS A 119 -32.22 -13.46 4.81
CA LYS A 119 -31.71 -14.58 4.01
C LYS A 119 -30.69 -15.36 4.85
N LEU A 120 -30.98 -16.62 5.14
CA LEU A 120 -30.05 -17.50 5.86
C LEU A 120 -28.72 -17.64 5.10
N PRO A 121 -27.58 -17.75 5.80
CA PRO A 121 -26.30 -18.00 5.13
C PRO A 121 -26.35 -19.37 4.43
N PRO A 122 -25.89 -19.48 3.17
CA PRO A 122 -25.94 -20.73 2.43
C PRO A 122 -25.04 -21.78 3.09
N VAL A 123 -25.56 -23.01 3.21
CA VAL A 123 -24.80 -24.15 3.72
C VAL A 123 -23.78 -24.59 2.67
N ILE A 124 -22.52 -24.73 3.05
CA ILE A 124 -21.44 -25.15 2.15
C ILE A 124 -21.57 -26.66 1.90
N THR A 125 -22.27 -27.03 0.83
CA THR A 125 -22.40 -28.43 0.38
C THR A 125 -21.26 -28.81 -0.57
N GLU A 126 -20.99 -30.11 -0.73
CA GLU A 126 -19.97 -30.59 -1.66
C GLU A 126 -20.21 -30.18 -3.12
N GLU A 127 -21.46 -29.95 -3.51
CA GLU A 127 -21.82 -29.52 -4.86
C GLU A 127 -21.40 -28.07 -5.09
N THR A 128 -21.63 -27.20 -4.10
CA THR A 128 -21.17 -25.81 -4.16
C THR A 128 -19.64 -25.72 -4.20
N THR A 129 -18.92 -26.59 -3.47
CA THR A 129 -17.45 -26.61 -3.53
C THR A 129 -16.93 -27.16 -4.87
N LYS A 130 -17.53 -28.22 -5.42
CA LYS A 130 -17.21 -28.75 -6.77
C LYS A 130 -17.44 -27.69 -7.86
N SER A 131 -18.49 -26.89 -7.76
CA SER A 131 -18.78 -25.76 -8.66
C SER A 131 -17.76 -24.61 -8.52
N LEU A 132 -17.43 -24.21 -7.29
CA LEU A 132 -16.37 -23.22 -7.04
C LEU A 132 -15.00 -23.71 -7.55
N GLU A 133 -14.68 -24.98 -7.37
CA GLU A 133 -13.45 -25.59 -7.89
C GLU A 133 -13.38 -25.57 -9.42
N SER A 134 -14.48 -25.81 -10.14
CA SER A 134 -14.47 -25.78 -11.61
C SER A 134 -14.20 -24.37 -12.14
N ILE A 135 -14.81 -23.35 -11.54
CA ILE A 135 -14.58 -21.93 -11.83
C ILE A 135 -13.11 -21.54 -11.54
N ILE A 136 -12.55 -21.98 -10.40
CA ILE A 136 -11.15 -21.72 -10.04
C ILE A 136 -10.20 -22.40 -11.04
N LYS A 137 -10.44 -23.67 -11.38
CA LYS A 137 -9.64 -24.42 -12.38
C LYS A 137 -9.68 -23.75 -13.75
N GLN A 138 -10.84 -23.23 -14.16
CA GLN A 138 -11.00 -22.46 -15.40
C GLN A 138 -10.21 -21.14 -15.35
N ARG A 139 -10.37 -20.30 -14.32
CA ARG A 139 -9.61 -19.04 -14.22
C ARG A 139 -8.10 -19.24 -14.18
N ILE A 140 -7.61 -20.32 -13.56
CA ILE A 140 -6.18 -20.67 -13.56
C ILE A 140 -5.71 -21.06 -14.97
N LYS A 141 -6.52 -21.84 -15.71
CA LYS A 141 -6.25 -22.23 -17.11
C LYS A 141 -6.19 -21.00 -18.02
N ASP A 142 -7.14 -20.08 -17.86
CA ASP A 142 -7.27 -18.86 -18.66
C ASP A 142 -6.29 -17.75 -18.21
N ARG A 143 -5.65 -17.93 -17.04
CA ARG A 143 -4.74 -16.97 -16.38
C ARG A 143 -5.38 -15.60 -16.09
N ALA A 144 -6.70 -15.57 -15.99
CA ALA A 144 -7.50 -14.37 -15.72
C ALA A 144 -7.52 -14.07 -14.21
N TYR A 145 -6.45 -13.47 -13.71
CA TYR A 145 -6.32 -13.07 -12.31
C TYR A 145 -6.63 -11.58 -12.14
N ASN A 146 -7.49 -11.25 -11.18
CA ASN A 146 -7.82 -9.87 -10.82
C ASN A 146 -6.80 -9.27 -9.83
N ASP A 147 -5.52 -9.57 -10.02
CA ASP A 147 -4.43 -9.07 -9.17
C ASP A 147 -4.09 -7.62 -9.51
N VAL A 148 -3.82 -6.80 -8.48
CA VAL A 148 -3.45 -5.39 -8.69
C VAL A 148 -2.03 -5.29 -9.22
N GLU A 149 -1.89 -4.82 -10.46
CA GLU A 149 -0.58 -4.58 -11.06
C GLU A 149 0.25 -3.53 -10.30
N ARG A 150 1.54 -3.82 -10.13
CA ARG A 150 2.47 -2.87 -9.52
C ARG A 150 2.75 -1.72 -10.48
N LYS A 151 2.19 -0.54 -10.18
CA LYS A 151 2.50 0.72 -10.86
C LYS A 151 4.00 1.03 -10.80
N VAL A 152 4.72 0.65 -11.85
CA VAL A 152 6.12 1.05 -12.05
C VAL A 152 6.13 2.54 -12.37
N LYS A 153 6.87 3.34 -11.59
CA LYS A 153 7.10 4.75 -11.94
C LYS A 153 7.76 4.79 -13.33
N PRO A 154 7.21 5.53 -14.31
CA PRO A 154 7.87 5.71 -15.59
C PRO A 154 9.33 6.12 -15.37
N LYS A 155 10.26 5.38 -15.96
CA LYS A 155 11.66 5.78 -15.96
C LYS A 155 11.76 6.90 -16.98
N GLU A 156 11.86 8.14 -16.51
CA GLU A 156 12.20 9.27 -17.36
C GLU A 156 13.63 9.08 -17.87
N ASN A 157 13.79 8.34 -18.96
CA ASN A 157 15.06 8.24 -19.65
C ASN A 157 15.34 9.61 -20.27
N PRO A 158 16.44 10.31 -19.92
CA PRO A 158 16.70 11.70 -20.35
C PRO A 158 16.74 11.93 -21.87
N PHE A 159 16.79 10.84 -22.66
CA PHE A 159 16.93 10.85 -24.10
C PHE A 159 15.67 10.41 -24.87
N GLU A 160 14.65 9.83 -24.21
CA GLU A 160 13.45 9.32 -24.91
C GLU A 160 12.48 10.43 -25.32
N TYR A 161 12.47 11.56 -24.61
CA TYR A 161 11.67 12.73 -24.99
C TYR A 161 12.08 13.37 -26.33
N LYS A 162 13.27 13.07 -26.86
CA LYS A 162 13.80 13.65 -28.11
C LYS A 162 13.37 12.89 -29.39
N LYS A 163 12.38 12.00 -29.34
CA LYS A 163 11.94 11.20 -30.52
C LYS A 163 10.44 11.22 -30.78
N ARG A 164 9.89 12.43 -30.91
CA ARG A 164 8.69 12.67 -31.72
C ARG A 164 9.03 13.67 -32.81
N ILE A 165 9.51 13.16 -33.94
CA ILE A 165 9.59 13.93 -35.18
C ILE A 165 8.14 14.17 -35.60
N VAL A 166 7.59 15.33 -35.23
CA VAL A 166 6.31 15.78 -35.77
C VAL A 166 6.58 16.20 -37.19
N LEU A 167 5.99 15.49 -38.15
CA LEU A 167 6.12 15.82 -39.56
C LEU A 167 5.19 16.99 -39.88
N ASP A 168 5.76 18.18 -40.07
CA ASP A 168 5.02 19.34 -40.53
C ASP A 168 4.39 19.05 -41.90
N GLN A 169 3.05 19.15 -41.97
CA GLN A 169 2.28 18.94 -43.20
C GLN A 169 2.10 20.23 -44.02
N GLU A 170 2.62 21.36 -43.53
CA GLU A 170 2.65 22.62 -44.29
C GLU A 170 3.64 22.51 -45.46
N LYS A 171 3.30 23.13 -46.59
CA LYS A 171 4.22 23.22 -47.74
C LYS A 171 5.47 24.00 -47.34
N SER A 172 6.65 23.45 -47.66
CA SER A 172 7.94 24.04 -47.29
C SER A 172 8.10 25.46 -47.83
N LYS A 173 8.42 26.41 -46.92
CA LYS A 173 8.66 27.83 -47.25
C LYS A 173 10.02 28.06 -47.94
N LEU A 174 10.92 27.07 -47.90
CA LEU A 174 12.25 27.10 -48.49
C LEU A 174 12.30 26.24 -49.77
N SER A 175 13.21 26.60 -50.68
CA SER A 175 13.46 25.83 -51.92
C SER A 175 14.33 24.60 -51.63
N LEU A 176 14.17 23.52 -52.43
CA LEU A 176 14.94 22.28 -52.28
C LEU A 176 16.47 22.52 -52.29
N GLY A 177 16.96 23.42 -53.15
CA GLY A 177 18.38 23.76 -53.20
C GLY A 177 18.89 24.47 -51.94
N GLU A 178 18.05 25.29 -51.32
CA GLU A 178 18.35 26.00 -50.07
C GLU A 178 18.33 25.03 -48.87
N VAL A 179 17.42 24.05 -48.87
CA VAL A 179 17.43 22.95 -47.89
C VAL A 179 18.75 22.18 -47.95
N TYR A 180 19.25 21.84 -49.15
CA TYR A 180 20.55 21.18 -49.30
C TYR A 180 21.74 22.05 -48.87
N GLU A 181 21.74 23.36 -49.15
CA GLU A 181 22.78 24.27 -48.67
C GLU A 181 22.79 24.35 -47.14
N GLN A 182 21.62 24.51 -46.53
CA GLN A 182 21.48 24.53 -45.08
C GLN A 182 21.85 23.18 -44.44
N GLU A 183 21.51 22.05 -45.06
CA GLU A 183 21.90 20.73 -44.60
C GLU A 183 23.42 20.54 -44.66
N PHE A 184 24.07 20.91 -45.76
CA PHE A 184 25.53 20.83 -45.90
C PHE A 184 26.27 21.70 -44.86
N LEU A 185 25.77 22.92 -44.60
CA LEU A 185 26.30 23.80 -43.55
C LEU A 185 26.04 23.28 -42.13
N LYS A 186 24.93 22.56 -41.90
CA LYS A 186 24.65 21.85 -40.64
C LYS A 186 25.56 20.63 -40.47
N GLN A 187 25.80 19.85 -41.52
CA GLN A 187 26.71 18.69 -41.49
C GLN A 187 28.18 19.11 -41.24
N GLN A 188 28.61 20.28 -41.71
CA GLN A 188 29.93 20.84 -41.35
C GLN A 188 30.01 21.40 -39.92
N LYS A 189 28.89 21.74 -39.30
CA LYS A 189 28.80 22.20 -37.91
C LYS A 189 28.39 21.03 -37.02
N GLU A 190 29.39 20.23 -36.65
CA GLU A 190 29.30 19.06 -35.78
C GLU A 190 28.22 19.23 -34.68
N GLU A 191 27.13 18.47 -34.84
CA GLU A 191 25.88 18.41 -34.04
C GLU A 191 25.68 19.55 -33.01
N GLU A 192 25.29 20.74 -33.49
CA GLU A 192 24.64 21.71 -32.60
C GLU A 192 23.31 21.11 -32.13
N GLU A 193 23.23 20.76 -30.85
CA GLU A 193 22.04 20.19 -30.21
C GLU A 193 20.78 20.94 -30.62
N GLU A 194 19.75 20.22 -31.07
CA GLU A 194 18.46 20.77 -31.44
C GLU A 194 17.95 21.68 -30.32
N LYS A 195 18.01 22.99 -30.57
CA LYS A 195 17.89 24.03 -29.55
C LYS A 195 16.52 23.93 -28.92
N THR A 196 16.48 23.70 -27.61
CA THR A 196 15.23 23.82 -26.84
C THR A 196 14.59 25.16 -27.15
N ASP A 197 13.28 25.18 -27.42
CA ASP A 197 12.61 26.41 -27.80
C ASP A 197 12.92 27.52 -26.80
N PRO A 198 13.29 28.73 -27.25
CA PRO A 198 13.67 29.81 -26.32
C PRO A 198 12.52 30.15 -25.36
N GLN A 199 11.27 29.88 -25.77
CA GLN A 199 10.09 29.97 -24.92
C GLN A 199 10.13 29.01 -23.73
N HIS A 200 10.60 27.77 -23.91
CA HIS A 200 10.74 26.81 -22.81
C HIS A 200 11.76 27.27 -21.77
N ASP A 201 12.87 27.91 -22.17
CA ASP A 201 13.88 28.41 -21.23
C ASP A 201 13.42 29.69 -20.51
N VAL A 202 12.64 30.55 -21.18
CA VAL A 202 11.91 31.66 -20.54
C VAL A 202 10.89 31.13 -19.52
N ILE A 203 10.13 30.07 -19.84
CA ILE A 203 9.19 29.45 -18.89
C ILE A 203 9.93 28.83 -17.70
N LYS A 204 11.03 28.09 -17.92
CA LYS A 204 11.85 27.50 -16.84
C LYS A 204 12.37 28.58 -15.89
N THR A 205 12.92 29.67 -16.40
CA THR A 205 13.46 30.77 -15.58
C THR A 205 12.37 31.51 -14.80
N MET A 206 11.24 31.83 -15.43
CA MET A 206 10.08 32.40 -14.72
C MET A 206 9.57 31.47 -13.63
N MET A 207 9.40 30.18 -13.92
CA MET A 207 8.93 29.16 -12.97
C MET A 207 9.89 28.98 -11.78
N GLN A 208 11.20 28.98 -12.02
CA GLN A 208 12.20 28.98 -10.94
C GLN A 208 12.08 30.23 -10.06
N SER A 209 11.95 31.42 -10.66
CA SER A 209 11.80 32.68 -9.92
C SER A 209 10.51 32.75 -9.10
N LEU A 210 9.44 32.12 -9.58
CA LEU A 210 8.15 32.04 -8.89
C LEU A 210 8.22 31.07 -7.70
N PHE A 211 8.79 29.88 -7.89
CA PHE A 211 8.91 28.92 -6.79
C PHE A 211 9.80 29.45 -5.67
N ILE A 212 10.92 30.12 -5.95
CA ILE A 212 11.76 30.73 -4.89
C ILE A 212 10.93 31.71 -4.03
N LYS A 213 10.10 32.55 -4.64
CA LYS A 213 9.22 33.49 -3.91
C LYS A 213 8.14 32.78 -3.09
N LEU A 214 7.57 31.67 -3.59
CA LEU A 214 6.60 30.87 -2.82
C LEU A 214 7.27 30.09 -1.67
N ASP A 215 8.47 29.58 -1.89
CA ASP A 215 9.28 28.89 -0.87
C ASP A 215 9.66 29.87 0.26
N GLU A 216 10.03 31.11 -0.08
CA GLU A 216 10.23 32.21 0.88
C GLU A 216 8.95 32.56 1.67
N LEU A 217 7.83 32.77 0.99
CA LEU A 217 6.54 33.09 1.62
C LEU A 217 6.02 31.98 2.54
N SER A 218 6.31 30.71 2.21
CA SER A 218 5.95 29.55 3.03
C SER A 218 6.93 29.27 4.19
N ASN A 219 7.91 30.15 4.44
CA ASN A 219 8.98 29.95 5.43
C ASN A 219 9.71 28.60 5.22
N PHE A 220 9.99 28.28 3.95
CA PHE A 220 10.64 27.06 3.48
C PHE A 220 9.98 25.74 3.95
N LYS A 221 8.66 25.75 4.19
CA LYS A 221 7.86 24.56 4.56
C LYS A 221 7.07 24.00 3.37
N TYR A 222 7.78 23.50 2.37
CA TYR A 222 7.22 22.99 1.12
C TYR A 222 7.67 21.55 0.83
N THR A 223 6.98 20.86 -0.08
CA THR A 223 7.42 19.55 -0.57
C THR A 223 8.59 19.74 -1.54
N PRO A 224 9.76 19.11 -1.32
CA PRO A 224 10.91 19.27 -2.20
C PRO A 224 10.58 18.82 -3.62
N LYS A 225 11.22 19.47 -4.60
CA LYS A 225 11.05 19.16 -6.03
C LYS A 225 11.36 17.68 -6.30
N ALA A 226 10.59 17.06 -7.19
CA ALA A 226 10.81 15.67 -7.57
C ALA A 226 12.24 15.46 -8.09
N ALA A 227 12.86 14.33 -7.74
CA ALA A 227 14.23 14.02 -8.10
C ALA A 227 14.34 13.72 -9.60
N ALA A 228 14.62 14.75 -10.39
CA ALA A 228 14.92 14.63 -11.81
C ALA A 228 16.28 13.92 -12.02
N PRO A 229 16.42 13.08 -13.06
CA PRO A 229 17.68 12.40 -13.37
C PRO A 229 18.72 13.35 -13.99
N GLU A 230 19.44 14.09 -13.14
CA GLU A 230 20.54 14.98 -13.55
C GLU A 230 21.82 14.18 -13.89
N VAL A 231 22.23 14.18 -15.17
CA VAL A 231 23.51 13.59 -15.60
C VAL A 231 24.65 14.57 -15.31
N LYS A 232 25.44 14.30 -14.26
CA LYS A 232 26.62 15.10 -13.89
C LYS A 232 27.89 14.48 -14.45
N ILE A 233 28.43 15.07 -15.52
CA ILE A 233 29.70 14.65 -16.13
C ILE A 233 30.85 15.17 -15.28
N VAL A 234 31.42 14.32 -14.43
CA VAL A 234 32.61 14.66 -13.62
C VAL A 234 33.87 14.41 -14.44
N THR A 235 34.52 15.48 -14.90
CA THR A 235 35.82 15.40 -15.58
C THR A 235 36.94 15.08 -14.59
N ASN A 236 37.89 14.21 -14.99
CA ASN A 236 39.06 13.80 -14.20
C ASN A 236 40.11 14.91 -14.01
N LEU A 237 39.72 16.01 -13.37
CA LEU A 237 40.63 17.10 -12.98
C LEU A 237 41.23 16.83 -11.59
N PRO A 238 42.45 17.32 -11.30
CA PRO A 238 43.02 17.20 -9.96
C PRO A 238 42.19 18.03 -8.96
N SER A 239 41.93 17.51 -7.75
CA SER A 239 40.99 18.15 -6.79
C SER A 239 41.28 19.63 -6.52
N ILE A 240 42.55 20.04 -6.62
CA ILE A 240 43.01 21.43 -6.44
C ILE A 240 42.41 22.44 -7.43
N VAL A 241 41.82 21.99 -8.55
CA VAL A 241 41.11 22.86 -9.51
C VAL A 241 39.63 23.02 -9.14
N MET A 242 39.08 22.12 -8.32
CA MET A 242 37.72 22.19 -7.79
C MET A 242 37.65 22.80 -6.37
N GLU A 243 38.80 22.96 -5.72
CA GLU A 243 38.93 23.55 -4.37
C GLU A 243 39.11 25.07 -4.48
N GLU A 244 38.49 25.82 -3.57
CA GLU A 244 38.74 27.26 -3.43
C GLU A 244 40.21 27.53 -3.04
N VAL A 245 40.73 28.73 -3.34
CA VAL A 245 42.16 29.04 -3.23
C VAL A 245 42.62 29.20 -1.76
N ALA A 246 42.70 28.08 -1.04
CA ALA A 246 43.24 27.96 0.30
C ALA A 246 44.71 27.47 0.28
N PRO A 247 45.56 27.90 1.23
CA PRO A 247 47.00 27.63 1.18
C PRO A 247 47.45 26.19 1.52
N ASP A 248 46.54 25.28 1.93
CA ASP A 248 46.89 23.92 2.39
C ASP A 248 46.44 22.81 1.42
N LYS A 249 47.41 22.03 0.92
CA LYS A 249 47.22 21.15 -0.25
C LYS A 249 46.88 19.69 0.11
N ARG A 250 45.61 19.30 -0.01
CA ARG A 250 45.21 17.87 -0.07
C ARG A 250 45.12 17.41 -1.53
N ARG A 251 46.23 16.88 -2.07
CA ARG A 251 46.30 16.41 -3.46
C ARG A 251 45.78 14.97 -3.61
N GLY A 252 44.74 14.79 -4.42
CA GLY A 252 44.27 13.50 -4.92
C GLY A 252 43.62 13.66 -6.31
N GLU A 253 43.52 12.56 -7.06
CA GLU A 253 42.60 12.46 -8.20
C GLU A 253 41.27 11.90 -7.68
N LEU A 254 40.14 12.50 -8.09
CA LEU A 254 38.80 12.11 -7.65
C LEU A 254 38.26 10.89 -8.43
N LYS A 255 39.06 9.83 -8.57
CA LYS A 255 38.65 8.57 -9.23
C LYS A 255 38.17 7.55 -8.20
N GLY A 256 36.97 7.02 -8.40
CA GLY A 256 36.47 5.85 -7.69
C GLY A 256 37.26 4.58 -8.05
N LYS A 257 37.30 3.61 -7.14
CA LYS A 257 38.02 2.32 -7.37
C LYS A 257 37.48 1.53 -8.56
N THR A 258 36.23 1.78 -8.95
CA THR A 258 35.51 1.24 -10.10
C THR A 258 35.86 1.95 -11.41
N GLU A 259 36.24 3.23 -11.35
CA GLU A 259 36.63 4.08 -12.49
C GLU A 259 38.14 4.02 -12.78
N MET A 260 38.93 3.53 -11.82
CA MET A 260 40.37 3.34 -11.99
C MET A 260 40.69 2.33 -13.10
N THR A 261 41.51 2.78 -14.05
CA THR A 261 42.05 1.93 -15.11
C THR A 261 43.03 0.88 -14.57
N GLU A 262 43.28 -0.19 -15.32
CA GLU A 262 44.29 -1.20 -14.96
C GLU A 262 45.72 -0.61 -14.85
N THR A 263 46.00 0.49 -15.57
CA THR A 263 47.22 1.28 -15.44
C THR A 263 47.28 2.04 -14.11
N ASP A 264 46.18 2.67 -13.69
CA ASP A 264 46.10 3.40 -12.41
C ASP A 264 46.27 2.44 -11.22
N LYS A 265 45.58 1.29 -11.24
CA LYS A 265 45.74 0.23 -10.22
C LYS A 265 47.19 -0.27 -10.12
N LYS A 266 47.89 -0.43 -11.25
CA LYS A 266 49.32 -0.82 -11.28
C LYS A 266 50.22 0.30 -10.75
N SER A 267 49.88 1.57 -10.98
CA SER A 267 50.58 2.74 -10.46
C SER A 267 50.44 2.85 -8.94
N GLU A 268 49.22 2.77 -8.40
CA GLU A 268 48.95 2.78 -6.95
C GLU A 268 49.69 1.64 -6.24
N ARG A 269 49.67 0.42 -6.82
CA ARG A 269 50.43 -0.73 -6.31
C ARG A 269 51.94 -0.49 -6.29
N ARG A 270 52.48 0.30 -7.23
CA ARG A 270 53.90 0.70 -7.28
C ARG A 270 54.23 1.71 -6.17
N ILE A 271 53.39 2.73 -5.99
CA ILE A 271 53.52 3.75 -4.93
C ILE A 271 53.51 3.07 -3.55
N LYS A 272 52.50 2.26 -3.26
CA LYS A 272 52.34 1.51 -1.99
C LYS A 272 53.52 0.58 -1.69
N ARG A 273 54.13 -0.04 -2.73
CA ARG A 273 55.38 -0.82 -2.60
C ARG A 273 56.59 0.07 -2.29
N GLY A 274 56.68 1.25 -2.89
CA GLY A 274 57.71 2.26 -2.62
C GLY A 274 57.67 2.77 -1.19
N GLU A 275 56.50 3.15 -0.69
CA GLU A 275 56.30 3.59 0.70
C GLU A 275 56.67 2.52 1.71
N LYS A 276 56.26 1.26 1.48
CA LYS A 276 56.63 0.13 2.34
C LYS A 276 58.16 -0.04 2.42
N ARG A 277 58.87 0.11 1.29
CA ARG A 277 60.35 0.09 1.25
C ARG A 277 60.96 1.28 1.99
N LYS A 278 60.42 2.50 1.83
CA LYS A 278 60.87 3.70 2.54
C LYS A 278 60.73 3.54 4.06
N ARG A 279 59.54 3.13 4.55
CA ARG A 279 59.26 2.86 5.97
C ARG A 279 60.15 1.76 6.54
N GLN A 280 60.48 0.72 5.77
CA GLN A 280 61.45 -0.30 6.17
C GLN A 280 62.89 0.26 6.27
N ARG A 281 63.32 1.11 5.33
CA ARG A 281 64.65 1.76 5.36
C ARG A 281 64.76 2.70 6.55
N GLU A 282 63.72 3.46 6.87
CA GLU A 282 63.64 4.31 8.06
C GLU A 282 63.67 3.49 9.36
N LYS A 283 62.93 2.38 9.44
CA LYS A 283 63.01 1.46 10.59
C LYS A 283 64.43 0.90 10.77
N LYS A 284 65.08 0.45 9.69
CA LYS A 284 66.48 -0.03 9.72
C LYS A 284 67.46 1.07 10.14
N LYS A 285 67.32 2.31 9.61
CA LYS A 285 68.13 3.46 10.03
C LYS A 285 67.96 3.77 11.53
N ARG A 286 66.72 3.77 12.03
CA ARG A 286 66.41 3.98 13.44
C ARG A 286 66.99 2.88 14.33
N GLN A 287 66.88 1.62 13.90
CA GLN A 287 67.51 0.49 14.61
C GLN A 287 69.04 0.58 14.62
N ALA A 288 69.66 0.98 13.50
CA ALA A 288 71.11 1.18 13.43
C ALA A 288 71.58 2.37 14.31
N LEU A 289 70.79 3.44 14.41
CA LEU A 289 71.04 4.54 15.36
C LEU A 289 70.94 4.06 16.81
N VAL A 290 69.90 3.31 17.17
CA VAL A 290 69.76 2.73 18.53
C VAL A 290 70.92 1.78 18.84
N ALA A 291 71.33 0.92 17.90
CA ALA A 291 72.47 0.02 18.09
C ALA A 291 73.82 0.75 18.20
N LYS A 292 73.98 1.92 17.56
CA LYS A 292 75.16 2.78 17.72
C LYS A 292 75.16 3.54 19.05
N LEU A 293 73.99 3.87 19.59
CA LEU A 293 73.85 4.53 20.89
C LEU A 293 74.03 3.55 22.06
N ASN A 294 73.75 2.26 21.86
CA ASN A 294 73.97 1.20 22.84
C ASN A 294 74.97 0.14 22.33
N PRO A 295 76.27 0.46 22.18
CA PRO A 295 77.28 -0.45 21.63
C PRO A 295 77.86 -1.39 22.70
N GLY A 296 77.07 -2.33 23.20
CA GLY A 296 77.55 -3.38 24.11
C GLY A 296 76.48 -3.97 25.00
N ASP A 297 75.89 -5.09 24.55
CA ASP A 297 75.39 -6.17 25.42
C ASP A 297 75.07 -7.39 24.55
N GLY A 298 75.86 -8.45 24.70
CA GLY A 298 75.88 -9.60 23.79
C GLY A 298 75.58 -10.94 24.47
N LYS A 299 74.38 -11.47 24.20
CA LYS A 299 73.89 -12.86 24.37
C LYS A 299 73.23 -13.30 25.69
N SER A 300 72.20 -14.12 25.48
CA SER A 300 71.58 -15.14 26.36
C SER A 300 70.96 -14.73 27.71
N SER A 301 69.66 -14.40 27.64
CA SER A 301 68.58 -14.99 28.47
C SER A 301 68.83 -15.26 29.96
N THR A 302 68.27 -14.42 30.84
CA THR A 302 67.46 -14.88 32.00
C THR A 302 66.68 -13.73 32.67
N LYS A 303 65.35 -13.92 32.78
CA LYS A 303 64.37 -13.26 33.68
C LYS A 303 64.20 -11.71 33.64
N PRO A 304 62.96 -11.18 33.70
CA PRO A 304 62.70 -9.75 33.63
C PRO A 304 62.80 -9.06 35.00
N ASN A 305 63.85 -8.29 35.24
CA ASN A 305 63.92 -7.45 36.46
C ASN A 305 63.28 -6.07 36.25
N LEU A 306 62.27 -5.81 37.09
CA LEU A 306 61.43 -4.62 37.17
C LEU A 306 62.25 -3.35 37.45
N SER A 307 62.78 -2.69 36.41
CA SER A 307 63.43 -1.37 36.55
C SER A 307 62.95 -0.31 35.54
N SER A 308 62.42 -0.71 34.38
CA SER A 308 61.92 0.26 33.38
C SER A 308 60.51 0.79 33.66
N SER A 309 59.69 0.14 34.48
CA SER A 309 58.31 0.60 34.73
C SER A 309 58.28 1.93 35.48
N LYS A 310 59.16 2.15 36.48
CA LYS A 310 59.23 3.43 37.20
C LYS A 310 59.68 4.58 36.31
N SER A 311 60.74 4.42 35.52
CA SER A 311 61.21 5.46 34.61
C SER A 311 60.23 5.76 33.47
N PHE A 312 59.51 4.74 32.98
CA PHE A 312 58.45 4.94 32.00
C PHE A 312 57.22 5.64 32.62
N PHE A 313 56.86 5.32 33.87
CA PHE A 313 55.72 5.95 34.55
C PHE A 313 56.02 7.39 34.99
N THR A 314 57.25 7.69 35.44
CA THR A 314 57.66 9.08 35.70
C THR A 314 57.70 9.89 34.41
N GLN A 315 58.24 9.35 33.31
CA GLN A 315 58.24 10.02 32.01
C GLN A 315 56.81 10.21 31.46
N LEU A 316 55.87 9.31 31.77
CA LEU A 316 54.46 9.44 31.39
C LEU A 316 53.69 10.43 32.29
N GLN A 317 53.98 10.49 33.60
CA GLN A 317 53.50 11.57 34.48
C GLN A 317 54.07 12.92 34.08
N GLU A 318 55.35 12.99 33.70
CA GLU A 318 55.99 14.21 33.23
C GLU A 318 55.37 14.68 31.92
N ALA A 319 55.17 13.77 30.95
CA ALA A 319 54.45 14.07 29.71
C ALA A 319 52.99 14.51 29.98
N GLN A 320 52.27 13.87 30.90
CA GLN A 320 50.93 14.33 31.30
C GLN A 320 50.96 15.69 31.99
N SER A 321 51.99 16.00 32.78
CA SER A 321 52.16 17.32 33.39
C SER A 321 52.45 18.41 32.35
N GLN A 322 53.24 18.10 31.31
CA GLN A 322 53.48 19.00 30.19
C GLN A 322 52.24 19.16 29.31
N ILE A 323 51.41 18.12 29.15
CA ILE A 323 50.12 18.23 28.46
C ILE A 323 49.12 19.06 29.29
N LYS A 324 49.11 18.94 30.63
CA LYS A 324 48.31 19.81 31.51
C LYS A 324 48.77 21.26 31.46
N LYS A 325 50.08 21.54 31.56
CA LYS A 325 50.65 22.89 31.39
C LYS A 325 50.33 23.46 29.99
N ARG A 326 50.50 22.67 28.93
CA ARG A 326 50.09 23.09 27.58
C ARG A 326 48.58 23.36 27.46
N LYS A 327 47.72 22.66 28.19
CA LYS A 327 46.27 22.95 28.24
C LYS A 327 45.92 24.20 29.05
N THR A 328 46.69 24.57 30.08
CA THR A 328 46.50 25.85 30.79
C THR A 328 47.06 27.03 29.99
N ASP A 329 48.18 26.82 29.31
CA ASP A 329 48.90 27.85 28.55
C ASP A 329 48.32 28.03 27.13
N SER A 330 47.58 27.03 26.61
CA SER A 330 46.74 27.18 25.40
C SER A 330 45.34 27.74 25.70
N SER A 331 45.11 28.29 26.90
CA SER A 331 43.91 29.11 27.13
C SER A 331 44.04 30.40 26.33
N SER A 332 43.30 30.49 25.23
CA SER A 332 43.27 31.65 24.34
C SER A 332 42.67 32.88 25.04
N LYS A 333 43.53 33.60 25.78
CA LYS A 333 43.24 34.95 26.28
C LYS A 333 43.17 36.00 25.16
N LYS A 334 43.28 35.59 23.89
CA LYS A 334 43.18 36.44 22.70
C LYS A 334 41.79 36.39 22.02
N SER A 335 40.99 35.35 22.25
CA SER A 335 39.63 35.25 21.70
C SER A 335 38.54 35.70 22.66
N LEU A 336 38.74 35.59 23.98
CA LEU A 336 37.80 36.10 24.97
C LEU A 336 37.76 37.64 25.02
N GLY A 337 38.90 38.32 24.81
CA GLY A 337 38.94 39.78 24.76
C GLY A 337 38.14 40.35 23.57
N PHE A 338 38.23 39.71 22.40
CA PHE A 338 37.44 40.14 21.23
C PHE A 338 35.94 39.86 21.44
N LEU A 339 35.57 38.71 22.00
CA LEU A 339 34.18 38.38 22.30
C LEU A 339 33.57 39.28 23.39
N LEU A 340 34.29 39.57 24.48
CA LEU A 340 33.83 40.53 25.50
C LEU A 340 33.69 41.94 24.94
N VAL A 341 34.66 42.42 24.15
CA VAL A 341 34.54 43.74 23.49
C VAL A 341 33.34 43.77 22.55
N THR A 342 33.08 42.71 21.76
CA THR A 342 31.88 42.67 20.90
C THR A 342 30.57 42.63 21.71
N ILE A 343 30.54 41.90 22.83
CA ILE A 343 29.35 41.83 23.70
C ILE A 343 29.12 43.17 24.40
N GLU A 344 30.17 43.82 24.92
CA GLU A 344 30.08 45.16 25.51
C GLU A 344 29.66 46.21 24.48
N THR A 345 30.13 46.16 23.22
CA THR A 345 29.59 47.05 22.16
C THR A 345 28.13 46.76 21.85
N ILE A 346 27.71 45.50 21.75
CA ILE A 346 26.30 45.15 21.48
C ILE A 346 25.39 45.56 22.64
N GLU A 347 25.82 45.39 23.89
CA GLU A 347 25.07 45.85 25.07
C GLU A 347 25.00 47.38 25.14
N ASN A 348 26.05 48.09 24.73
CA ASN A 348 26.02 49.55 24.65
C ASN A 348 25.13 50.05 23.50
N ASP A 349 25.21 49.46 22.31
CA ASP A 349 24.36 49.78 21.16
C ASP A 349 22.87 49.54 21.48
N VAL A 350 22.53 48.43 22.14
CA VAL A 350 21.17 48.16 22.62
C VAL A 350 20.73 49.19 23.67
N ARG A 351 21.63 49.59 24.58
CA ARG A 351 21.33 50.61 25.61
C ARG A 351 21.10 51.99 25.00
N ASP A 352 21.87 52.37 23.98
CA ASP A 352 21.73 53.62 23.24
C ASP A 352 20.49 53.62 22.33
N ILE A 353 20.15 52.49 21.71
CA ILE A 353 18.87 52.31 20.99
C ILE A 353 17.70 52.53 21.95
N VAL A 354 17.70 51.86 23.11
CA VAL A 354 16.64 52.01 24.14
C VAL A 354 16.56 53.44 24.66
N GLN A 355 17.69 54.12 24.90
CA GLN A 355 17.69 55.53 25.27
C GLN A 355 17.15 56.43 24.13
N SER A 356 17.52 56.19 22.87
CA SER A 356 17.04 56.97 21.73
C SER A 356 15.53 56.79 21.45
N VAL A 357 14.98 55.62 21.81
CA VAL A 357 13.53 55.34 21.76
C VAL A 357 12.83 56.03 22.93
N ASN A 358 13.41 56.01 24.13
CA ASN A 358 12.82 56.66 25.31
C ASN A 358 12.87 58.21 25.22
N VAL A 359 13.89 58.77 24.57
CA VAL A 359 13.96 60.21 24.24
C VAL A 359 12.93 60.59 23.17
N ARG A 360 12.79 59.80 22.09
CA ARG A 360 11.76 60.04 21.06
C ARG A 360 10.33 59.82 21.56
N GLY A 361 10.13 58.91 22.52
CA GLY A 361 8.85 58.74 23.20
C GLY A 361 8.49 59.88 24.17
N ARG A 362 9.49 60.64 24.65
CA ARG A 362 9.29 61.83 25.50
C ARG A 362 9.16 63.15 24.74
N SER A 363 9.45 63.18 23.43
CA SER A 363 9.24 64.37 22.58
C SER A 363 7.93 64.33 21.78
N LEU A 364 7.03 63.40 22.10
CA LEU A 364 5.74 63.18 21.43
C LEU A 364 4.56 63.11 22.42
N CYS A 365 4.70 63.79 23.55
CA CYS A 365 3.63 64.12 24.50
C CYS A 365 3.64 65.64 24.74
#